data_AF-A0A1Q4EA52-F1
#
_entry.id   AF-A0A1Q4EA52-F1
#
_cell.length_a   1.000
_cell.length_b   1.000
_cell.length_c   1.000
_cell.angle_alpha   90.00
_cell.angle_beta   90.00
_cell.angle_gamma   90.00
#
_symmetry.space_group_name_H-M   'P 1'
#
loop_
_entity.id
_entity.type
_entity.pdbx_description
1 polymer ?
#
loop_
_entity_poly.entity_id
_entity_poly.type
_entity_poly.pdbx_seq_one_letter_code
_entity_poly.pdbx_strand_id
1 'polypeptide(L)'
;MISVSGGVIADQHTVPPSLDLDDTRTCPALPGCESCDAVDDLDVVTADLPVGVACLTLCGSCADAGDLPRFRSWSAAISRVLDHCGHLGVDADQAAAARSICG
;
A
#
# COMPACT_ATOMS: atom_id res chain seq x y z
N MET A 1 36.08 -30.47 26.73
CA MET A 1 35.79 -29.02 26.80
C MET A 1 34.71 -28.77 25.77
N ILE A 2 33.47 -28.57 26.19
CA ILE A 2 32.30 -28.51 25.30
C ILE A 2 31.83 -27.05 25.33
N SER A 3 32.10 -26.31 24.27
CA SER A 3 31.69 -24.90 24.16
C SER A 3 30.37 -24.85 23.41
N VAL A 4 29.28 -24.54 24.13
CA VAL A 4 28.00 -24.12 23.55
C VAL A 4 28.04 -22.60 23.48
N SER A 5 28.15 -22.05 22.27
CA SER A 5 27.86 -20.63 21.99
C SER A 5 26.48 -20.64 21.35
N GLY A 6 25.43 -20.14 22.00
CA GLY A 6 25.19 -18.71 22.14
C GLY A 6 24.32 -18.30 20.95
N GLY A 7 23.00 -18.37 21.13
CA GLY A 7 22.02 -18.16 20.07
C GLY A 7 22.08 -16.75 19.47
N VAL A 8 21.75 -16.66 18.19
CA VAL A 8 21.42 -15.41 17.51
C VAL A 8 19.93 -15.46 17.21
N ILE A 9 19.17 -14.63 17.93
CA ILE A 9 17.81 -14.26 17.56
C ILE A 9 17.88 -13.58 16.19
N ALA A 10 17.33 -14.22 15.16
CA ALA A 10 17.15 -13.60 13.86
C ALA A 10 15.97 -12.61 13.95
N ASP A 11 16.24 -11.41 14.48
CA ASP A 11 15.40 -10.24 14.21
C ASP A 11 16.03 -9.49 13.04
N GLN A 12 15.88 -10.07 11.84
CA GLN A 12 16.19 -9.37 10.61
C GLN A 12 14.91 -8.73 10.11
N HIS A 13 14.52 -7.63 10.77
CA HIS A 13 13.64 -6.63 10.19
C HIS A 13 14.38 -5.90 9.07
N THR A 14 14.73 -6.64 8.01
CA THR A 14 15.39 -6.09 6.82
C THR A 14 14.32 -5.35 6.03
N VAL A 15 14.19 -4.05 6.24
CA VAL A 15 13.48 -3.18 5.31
C VAL A 15 14.15 -3.36 3.94
N PRO A 16 13.45 -3.88 2.92
CA PRO A 16 14.07 -4.08 1.61
C PRO A 16 14.59 -2.72 1.11
N PRO A 17 15.86 -2.63 0.68
CA PRO A 17 16.41 -1.38 0.19
C PRO A 17 15.67 -1.02 -1.10
N SER A 18 14.86 0.05 -1.04
CA SER A 18 13.93 0.52 -2.09
C SER A 18 12.56 -0.15 -2.09
N LEU A 19 11.85 -0.11 -0.96
CA LEU A 19 10.40 -0.38 -0.94
C LEU A 19 9.70 0.70 -1.78
N ASP A 20 9.17 0.31 -2.93
CA ASP A 20 8.33 1.15 -3.78
C ASP A 20 6.88 1.06 -3.29
N LEU A 21 6.40 2.11 -2.63
CA LEU A 21 5.03 2.19 -2.14
C LEU A 21 4.02 2.42 -3.26
N ASP A 22 4.47 2.76 -4.46
CA ASP A 22 3.61 2.96 -5.62
C ASP A 22 3.51 1.69 -6.48
N ASP A 23 4.13 0.58 -6.07
CA ASP A 23 4.04 -0.70 -6.78
C ASP A 23 2.64 -1.33 -6.62
N THR A 24 1.83 -1.24 -7.68
CA THR A 24 0.47 -1.82 -7.72
C THR A 24 0.41 -3.19 -8.39
N ARG A 25 1.53 -3.80 -8.79
CA ARG A 25 1.52 -5.05 -9.58
C ARG A 25 0.90 -6.25 -8.86
N THR A 26 0.88 -6.23 -7.53
CA THR A 26 0.27 -7.27 -6.69
C THR A 26 -1.11 -6.89 -6.17
N CYS A 27 -1.55 -5.65 -6.43
CA CYS A 27 -2.83 -5.16 -5.96
C CYS A 27 -3.97 -5.70 -6.83
N PRO A 28 -5.04 -6.25 -6.24
CA PRO A 28 -6.17 -6.75 -6.99
C PRO A 28 -6.98 -5.59 -7.59
N ALA A 29 -7.22 -5.66 -8.91
CA ALA A 29 -8.16 -4.77 -9.56
C ALA A 29 -9.61 -5.17 -9.22
N LEU A 30 -10.44 -4.17 -8.95
CA LEU A 30 -11.88 -4.35 -8.77
C LEU A 30 -12.61 -4.38 -10.12
N PRO A 31 -13.83 -4.94 -10.19
CA PRO A 31 -14.60 -5.01 -11.44
C PRO A 31 -15.18 -3.66 -11.89
N GLY A 32 -14.94 -2.57 -11.14
CA GLY A 32 -15.48 -1.25 -11.43
C GLY A 32 -14.63 -0.15 -10.78
N CYS A 33 -14.72 1.05 -11.34
CA CYS A 33 -14.11 2.27 -10.84
C CYS A 33 -14.71 2.62 -9.48
N GLU A 34 -13.87 2.80 -8.48
CA GLU A 34 -14.32 3.06 -7.12
C GLU A 34 -14.92 4.46 -6.93
N SER A 35 -14.65 5.41 -7.84
CA SER A 35 -15.22 6.76 -7.77
C SER A 35 -16.56 6.89 -8.52
N CYS A 36 -16.68 6.32 -9.72
CA CYS A 36 -17.82 6.55 -10.60
C CYS A 36 -18.57 5.28 -11.04
N ASP A 37 -18.17 4.10 -10.55
CA ASP A 37 -18.74 2.79 -10.88
C ASP A 37 -18.64 2.36 -12.36
N ALA A 38 -17.88 3.09 -13.19
CA ALA A 38 -17.59 2.69 -14.57
C ALA A 38 -16.87 1.34 -14.62
N VAL A 39 -17.10 0.53 -15.65
CA VAL A 39 -16.48 -0.82 -15.79
C VAL A 39 -15.41 -0.88 -16.89
N ASP A 40 -15.24 0.20 -17.63
CA ASP A 40 -14.30 0.34 -18.73
C ASP A 40 -13.08 1.15 -18.31
N ASP A 41 -11.95 0.92 -18.99
CA ASP A 41 -10.70 1.68 -18.83
C ASP A 41 -10.15 1.69 -17.39
N LEU A 42 -10.28 0.55 -16.70
CA LEU A 42 -9.89 0.39 -15.30
C LEU A 42 -8.40 0.09 -15.15
N ASP A 43 -7.75 0.80 -14.23
CA ASP A 43 -6.39 0.53 -13.80
C ASP A 43 -6.25 0.63 -12.27
N VAL A 44 -5.23 -0.01 -11.72
CA VAL A 44 -4.90 0.07 -10.30
C VAL A 44 -3.84 1.13 -10.09
N VAL A 45 -4.24 2.23 -9.46
CA VAL A 45 -3.40 3.39 -9.18
C VAL A 45 -3.17 3.54 -7.68
N THR A 46 -2.07 4.18 -7.30
CA THR A 46 -1.86 4.62 -5.92
C THR A 46 -2.41 6.01 -5.68
N ALA A 47 -2.94 6.22 -4.48
CA ALA A 47 -3.38 7.52 -4.02
C ALA A 47 -2.83 7.83 -2.62
N ASP A 48 -2.34 9.05 -2.46
CA ASP A 48 -1.98 9.59 -1.15
C ASP A 48 -3.24 9.93 -0.35
N LEU A 49 -3.41 9.21 0.76
CA LEU A 49 -4.38 9.53 1.79
C LEU A 49 -3.67 10.17 2.98
N PRO A 50 -4.37 10.96 3.82
CA PRO A 50 -3.78 11.53 5.04
C PRO A 50 -3.19 10.50 6.00
N VAL A 51 -3.59 9.22 5.85
CA VAL A 51 -3.14 8.08 6.66
C VAL A 51 -2.05 7.24 6.01
N GLY A 52 -1.72 7.45 4.74
CA GLY A 52 -0.75 6.64 4.00
C GLY A 52 -1.09 6.50 2.51
N VAL A 53 -0.36 5.63 1.81
CA VAL A 53 -0.65 5.31 0.40
C VAL A 53 -1.63 4.15 0.34
N ALA A 54 -2.62 4.23 -0.54
CA ALA A 54 -3.54 3.13 -0.81
C ALA A 54 -3.64 2.85 -2.31
N CYS A 55 -3.78 1.58 -2.68
CA CYS A 55 -4.16 1.17 -4.03
C CYS A 55 -5.67 1.35 -4.24
N LEU A 56 -6.06 1.86 -5.40
CA LEU A 56 -7.45 2.07 -5.82
C LEU A 56 -7.64 1.63 -7.26
N THR A 57 -8.81 1.09 -7.58
CA THR A 57 -9.20 0.84 -8.98
C THR A 57 -9.98 2.03 -9.52
N LEU A 58 -9.42 2.74 -10.49
CA LEU A 58 -10.06 3.90 -11.12
C LEU A 58 -10.09 3.74 -12.64
N CYS A 59 -11.08 4.36 -13.29
CA CYS A 59 -11.00 4.55 -14.73
C CYS A 59 -10.01 5.66 -15.08
N GLY A 60 -9.45 5.66 -16.29
CA GLY A 60 -8.47 6.68 -16.72
C GLY A 60 -8.96 8.12 -16.50
N SER A 61 -10.25 8.39 -16.77
CA SER A 61 -10.85 9.70 -16.53
C SER A 61 -10.85 10.14 -15.05
N CYS A 62 -11.13 9.21 -14.12
CA CYS A 62 -11.11 9.52 -12.69
C CYS A 62 -9.67 9.63 -12.16
N ALA A 63 -8.76 8.80 -12.66
CA ALA A 63 -7.34 8.88 -12.35
C ALA A 63 -6.74 10.23 -12.78
N ASP A 64 -6.99 10.66 -14.02
CA ASP A 64 -6.52 11.94 -14.56
C ASP A 64 -7.11 13.15 -13.82
N ALA A 65 -8.38 13.05 -13.40
CA ALA A 65 -9.04 14.11 -12.65
C ALA A 65 -8.61 14.18 -11.16
N GLY A 66 -7.91 13.15 -10.66
CA GLY A 66 -7.66 12.98 -9.22
C GLY A 66 -8.96 12.80 -8.42
N ASP A 67 -10.00 12.25 -9.04
CA ASP A 67 -11.31 12.04 -8.42
C ASP A 67 -11.29 10.74 -7.60
N LEU A 68 -10.86 10.89 -6.35
CA LEU A 68 -10.74 9.79 -5.40
C LEU A 68 -12.10 9.41 -4.81
N PRO A 69 -12.33 8.12 -4.51
CA PRO A 69 -13.56 7.65 -3.89
C PRO A 69 -13.77 8.31 -2.53
N ARG A 70 -15.03 8.63 -2.22
CA ARG A 70 -15.39 9.22 -0.93
C ARG A 70 -15.43 8.16 0.15
N PHE A 71 -14.41 8.12 0.99
CA PHE A 71 -14.41 7.28 2.18
C PHE A 71 -15.44 7.79 3.20
N ARG A 72 -16.41 6.93 3.55
CA ARG A 72 -17.46 7.27 4.52
C ARG A 72 -16.98 7.35 5.97
N SER A 73 -15.79 6.82 6.26
CA SER A 73 -15.18 6.83 7.58
C SER A 73 -13.66 6.80 7.49
N TRP A 74 -13.01 7.28 8.54
CA TRP A 74 -11.56 7.19 8.70
C TRP A 74 -11.08 5.73 8.74
N SER A 75 -11.86 4.84 9.35
CA SER A 75 -11.56 3.42 9.38
C SER A 75 -11.50 2.81 7.97
N ALA A 76 -12.38 3.24 7.05
CA ALA A 76 -12.35 2.75 5.67
C ALA A 76 -11.05 3.17 4.96
N ALA A 77 -10.61 4.42 5.15
CA ALA A 77 -9.34 4.89 4.61
C ALA A 77 -8.14 4.12 5.18
N ILE A 78 -8.11 3.88 6.50
CA ILE A 78 -7.05 3.07 7.14
C ILE A 78 -7.04 1.66 6.57
N SER A 79 -8.20 1.00 6.48
CA SER A 79 -8.28 -0.36 5.94
C SER A 79 -7.69 -0.45 4.53
N ARG A 80 -7.87 0.57 3.68
CA ARG A 80 -7.28 0.58 2.33
C ARG A 80 -5.78 0.75 2.32
N VAL A 81 -5.22 1.57 3.20
CA VAL A 81 -3.77 1.66 3.37
C VAL A 81 -3.20 0.33 3.85
N LEU A 82 -3.87 -0.32 4.81
CA LEU A 82 -3.44 -1.62 5.33
C LEU A 82 -3.52 -2.73 4.29
N ASP A 83 -4.59 -2.76 3.48
CA ASP A 83 -4.71 -3.70 2.36
C ASP A 83 -3.56 -3.52 1.37
N HIS A 84 -3.23 -2.28 1.00
CA HIS A 84 -2.10 -1.97 0.11
C HIS A 84 -0.76 -2.45 0.69
N CYS A 85 -0.49 -2.15 1.96
CA CYS A 85 0.70 -2.66 2.64
C CYS A 85 0.74 -4.20 2.61
N GLY A 86 -0.40 -4.85 2.87
CA GLY A 86 -0.55 -6.30 2.78
C GLY A 86 -0.25 -6.86 1.39
N HIS A 87 -0.68 -6.18 0.32
CA HIS A 87 -0.37 -6.56 -1.06
C HIS A 87 1.11 -6.42 -1.40
N LEU A 88 1.78 -5.42 -0.82
CA LEU A 88 3.24 -5.23 -0.92
C LEU A 88 4.03 -6.21 -0.03
N GLY A 89 3.36 -6.93 0.87
CA GLY A 89 4.01 -7.83 1.83
C GLY A 89 4.74 -7.11 2.95
N VAL A 90 4.35 -5.87 3.25
CA VAL A 90 4.91 -5.03 4.31
C VAL A 90 3.84 -4.65 5.32
N ASP A 91 4.26 -4.28 6.52
CA ASP A 91 3.36 -3.66 7.49
C ASP A 91 3.36 -2.13 7.38
N ALA A 92 2.43 -1.49 8.10
CA ALA A 92 2.25 -0.04 8.07
C ALA A 92 3.45 0.74 8.66
N ASP A 93 4.20 0.14 9.60
CA ASP A 93 5.38 0.76 10.19
C ASP A 93 6.53 0.78 9.18
N GLN A 94 6.74 -0.32 8.46
CA GLN A 94 7.68 -0.41 7.35
C GLN A 94 7.35 0.57 6.23
N ALA A 95 6.06 0.72 5.87
CA ALA A 95 5.62 1.70 4.88
C ALA A 95 5.85 3.15 5.35
N ALA A 96 5.58 3.44 6.63
CA ALA A 96 5.85 4.76 7.22
C ALA A 96 7.36 5.07 7.26
N ALA A 97 8.19 4.08 7.58
CA ALA A 97 9.65 4.20 7.53
C ALA A 97 10.13 4.52 6.12
N ALA A 98 9.61 3.85 5.08
CA ALA A 98 9.96 4.13 3.69
C ALA A 98 9.60 5.56 3.25
N ARG A 99 8.45 6.10 3.68
CA ARG A 99 8.06 7.50 3.40
C ARG A 99 8.95 8.52 4.11
N SER A 100 9.39 8.23 5.33
CA SER A 100 10.19 9.18 6.13
C SER A 100 11.66 9.26 5.68
N ILE A 101 12.17 8.24 4.99
CA ILE A 101 13.54 8.20 4.45
C ILE A 101 13.67 9.02 3.15
N CYS A 102 12.57 9.25 2.42
CA CYS A 102 12.52 10.04 1.19
C CYS A 102 11.97 11.47 1.40
N GLY A 103 11.83 11.93 2.65
CA GLY A 103 11.38 13.27 3.02
C GLY A 103 12.50 14.29 3.20
#